data_AF-A0A958KZA9-F1
#
_entry.id   AF-A0A958KZA9-F1
#
_cell.length_a   1.000
_cell.length_b   1.000
_cell.length_c   1.000
_cell.angle_alpha   90.00
_cell.angle_beta   90.00
_cell.angle_gamma   90.00
#
_symmetry.space_group_name_H-M   'P 1'
#
loop_
_entity.id
_entity.type
_entity.pdbx_description
1 polymer ?
#
loop_
_entity_poly.entity_id
_entity_poly.type
_entity_poly.pdbx_seq_one_letter_code
_entity_poly.pdbx_strand_id
1 'polypeptide(L)'
;MTINMWIASFAWLCLVIGYLKRKERSVHIRLMLIGICTDIALVLYLQVTRSAVQTALKFSLTAFQQIHIGFSTLALLLYFPVLFLGIQLIKGTGSAHTKARHMVIAQTALILRTLGFLFMFSMWKNS
;
A
#
# COMPACT_ATOMS: atom_id res chain seq x y z
N MET A 1 3.94 -5.79 19.13
CA MET A 1 3.24 -5.29 17.91
C MET A 1 2.25 -4.23 18.32
N THR A 2 2.34 -3.04 17.75
CA THR A 2 1.33 -1.98 17.96
C THR A 2 0.08 -2.28 17.11
N ILE A 3 -1.07 -1.70 17.47
CA ILE A 3 -2.32 -1.86 16.72
C ILE A 3 -2.18 -1.46 15.24
N ASN A 4 -1.35 -0.44 14.95
CA ASN A 4 -1.05 0.01 13.60
C ASN A 4 -0.37 -1.09 12.75
N MET A 5 0.48 -1.91 13.35
CA MET A 5 1.13 -3.02 12.64
C MET A 5 0.15 -4.13 12.28
N TRP A 6 -0.85 -4.38 13.13
CA TRP A 6 -1.92 -5.32 12.83
C TRP A 6 -2.78 -4.84 11.67
N ILE A 7 -3.16 -3.56 11.67
CA ILE A 7 -3.91 -2.94 10.57
C ILE A 7 -3.10 -2.99 9.27
N ALA A 8 -1.80 -2.67 9.31
CA ALA A 8 -0.90 -2.76 8.15
C ALA A 8 -0.79 -4.21 7.63
N SER A 9 -0.68 -5.19 8.53
CA SER A 9 -0.62 -6.61 8.16
C SER A 9 -1.91 -7.08 7.51
N PHE A 10 -3.06 -6.63 8.03
CA PHE A 10 -4.37 -6.90 7.46
C PHE A 10 -4.52 -6.29 6.06
N ALA A 11 -4.16 -5.01 5.89
CA ALA A 11 -4.16 -4.35 4.59
C ALA A 11 -3.29 -5.11 3.57
N TRP A 12 -2.05 -5.45 3.95
CA TRP A 12 -1.14 -6.22 3.10
C TRP A 12 -1.72 -7.60 2.74
N LEU A 13 -2.31 -8.30 3.72
CA LEU A 13 -2.94 -9.60 3.48
C LEU A 13 -4.09 -9.50 2.48
N CYS A 14 -4.94 -8.48 2.60
CA CYS A 14 -6.01 -8.22 1.63
C CYS A 14 -5.47 -8.01 0.21
N LEU A 15 -4.37 -7.27 0.04
CA LEU A 15 -3.73 -7.06 -1.25
C LEU A 15 -3.17 -8.36 -1.84
N VAL A 16 -2.50 -9.19 -1.03
CA VAL A 16 -1.93 -10.46 -1.46
C VAL A 16 -3.03 -11.44 -1.86
N ILE A 17 -4.04 -11.63 -1.02
CA ILE A 17 -5.18 -12.52 -1.34
C ILE A 17 -5.94 -11.98 -2.56
N GLY A 18 -6.16 -10.67 -2.62
CA GLY A 18 -6.76 -10.01 -3.78
C GLY A 18 -6.00 -10.29 -5.08
N TYR A 19 -4.67 -10.23 -5.05
CA TYR A 19 -3.82 -10.59 -6.18
C TYR A 19 -3.91 -12.07 -6.56
N LEU A 20 -3.89 -12.99 -5.59
CA LEU A 20 -4.03 -14.43 -5.84
C LEU A 20 -5.40 -14.76 -6.45
N LYS A 21 -6.45 -14.06 -6.01
CA LYS A 21 -7.83 -14.20 -6.50
C LYS A 21 -8.14 -13.37 -7.75
N ARG A 22 -7.12 -12.90 -8.50
CA ARG A 22 -7.29 -12.13 -9.75
C ARG A 22 -8.18 -12.79 -10.83
N LYS A 23 -8.31 -14.12 -10.82
CA LYS A 23 -9.21 -14.86 -11.73
C LYS A 23 -10.68 -14.58 -11.40
N GLU A 24 -11.00 -14.40 -10.13
CA GLU A 24 -12.34 -14.12 -9.61
C GLU A 24 -12.53 -12.60 -9.48
N ARG A 25 -12.89 -11.93 -10.59
CA ARG A 25 -12.93 -10.45 -10.68
C ARG A 25 -13.63 -9.77 -9.50
N SER A 26 -14.79 -10.27 -9.10
CA SER A 26 -15.58 -9.69 -8.00
C SER A 26 -14.87 -9.75 -6.65
N VAL A 27 -14.14 -10.84 -6.39
CA VAL A 27 -13.37 -11.03 -5.15
C VAL A 27 -12.10 -10.19 -5.20
N HIS A 28 -11.40 -10.22 -6.33
CA HIS A 28 -10.22 -9.38 -6.58
C HIS A 28 -10.51 -7.91 -6.30
N ILE A 29 -11.54 -7.33 -6.93
CA ILE A 29 -11.87 -5.91 -6.79
C ILE A 29 -12.19 -5.56 -5.33
N ARG A 30 -13.03 -6.37 -4.67
CA ARG A 30 -13.41 -6.14 -3.26
C ARG A 30 -12.20 -6.16 -2.34
N LEU A 31 -11.35 -7.18 -2.44
CA LEU A 31 -10.16 -7.31 -1.59
C LEU A 31 -9.12 -6.23 -1.88
N MET A 32 -8.90 -5.88 -3.15
CA MET A 32 -7.97 -4.82 -3.51
C MET A 32 -8.44 -3.46 -2.99
N LEU A 33 -9.74 -3.14 -3.11
CA LEU A 33 -10.29 -1.89 -2.58
C LEU A 33 -10.18 -1.83 -1.06
N ILE A 34 -10.57 -2.90 -0.34
CA ILE A 34 -10.44 -2.96 1.12
C ILE A 34 -8.98 -2.78 1.53
N GLY A 35 -8.05 -3.48 0.89
CA GLY A 35 -6.62 -3.37 1.17
C GLY A 35 -6.08 -1.96 0.92
N ILE A 36 -6.32 -1.39 -0.27
CA ILE A 36 -5.84 -0.05 -0.65
C ILE A 36 -6.46 1.03 0.25
N CYS A 37 -7.77 0.99 0.49
CA CYS A 37 -8.43 1.98 1.35
C CYS A 37 -7.91 1.92 2.79
N THR A 38 -7.76 0.71 3.34
CA THR A 38 -7.19 0.53 4.68
C THR A 38 -5.75 1.06 4.74
N ASP A 39 -4.97 0.80 3.70
CA ASP A 39 -3.57 1.23 3.62
C ASP A 39 -3.43 2.76 3.57
N ILE A 40 -4.20 3.41 2.70
CA ILE A 40 -4.24 4.87 2.59
C ILE A 40 -4.72 5.49 3.91
N ALA A 41 -5.80 4.97 4.51
CA ALA A 41 -6.33 5.47 5.76
C ALA A 41 -5.29 5.38 6.89
N LEU A 42 -4.58 4.25 6.98
CA LEU A 42 -3.53 4.07 7.98
C LEU A 42 -2.36 5.04 7.76
N VAL A 43 -1.89 5.22 6.52
CA VAL A 43 -0.80 6.15 6.20
C VAL A 43 -1.20 7.59 6.53
N LEU A 44 -2.42 8.00 6.17
CA LEU A 44 -2.93 9.34 6.51
C LEU A 44 -3.00 9.55 8.02
N TYR A 45 -3.53 8.57 8.77
CA TYR A 45 -3.59 8.60 10.23
C TYR A 45 -2.19 8.75 10.87
N LEU A 46 -1.23 7.96 10.40
CA LEU A 46 0.15 8.01 10.89
C LEU A 46 0.84 9.33 10.53
N GLN A 47 0.57 9.87 9.33
CA GLN A 47 1.14 11.15 8.90
C GLN A 47 0.63 12.31 9.77
N VAL A 48 -0.68 12.37 10.02
CA VAL A 48 -1.29 13.40 10.90
C VAL A 48 -0.73 13.31 12.31
N THR A 49 -0.66 12.09 12.86
CA THR A 49 -0.13 11.86 14.21
C THR A 49 1.34 12.22 14.31
N ARG A 50 2.14 11.81 13.32
CA ARG A 50 3.59 12.08 13.29
C ARG A 50 3.87 13.57 13.12
N SER A 51 3.16 14.28 12.25
CA SER A 51 3.33 15.73 12.09
C SER A 51 3.09 16.46 13.41
N ALA A 52 2.05 16.11 14.16
CA ALA A 52 1.79 16.69 15.48
C ALA A 52 2.94 16.41 16.47
N VAL A 53 3.46 15.17 16.49
CA VAL A 53 4.56 14.78 17.38
C VAL A 53 5.90 15.43 17.00
N GLN A 54 6.24 15.49 15.71
CA GLN A 54 7.51 16.08 15.24
C GLN A 54 7.57 17.60 15.46
N THR A 55 6.44 18.29 15.38
CA THR A 55 6.36 19.71 15.74
C THR A 55 6.62 19.93 17.23
N ALA A 56 6.27 18.96 18.08
CA ALA A 56 6.52 19.02 19.52
C ALA A 56 7.93 18.53 19.92
N LEU A 57 8.50 17.57 19.17
CA LEU A 57 9.74 16.87 19.52
C LEU A 57 10.64 16.75 18.27
N LYS A 58 11.86 17.30 18.31
CA LYS A 58 12.87 17.18 17.23
C LYS A 58 13.35 15.73 17.04
N PHE A 59 12.53 14.90 16.39
CA PHE A 59 12.86 13.51 16.10
C PHE A 59 13.71 13.38 14.82
N SER A 60 14.81 12.63 14.92
CA SER A 60 15.59 12.16 13.77
C SER A 60 15.17 10.73 13.40
N LEU A 61 15.13 10.44 12.09
CA LEU A 61 14.80 9.11 11.56
C LEU A 61 16.07 8.34 11.20
N THR A 62 16.08 7.04 11.46
CA THR A 62 17.15 6.16 10.99
C THR A 62 17.02 5.91 9.48
N ALA A 63 18.12 5.54 8.81
CA ALA A 63 18.12 5.27 7.36
C ALA A 63 17.09 4.18 6.96
N PHE A 64 16.92 3.14 7.78
CA PHE A 64 15.92 2.09 7.53
C PHE A 64 14.47 2.60 7.59
N GLN A 65 14.18 3.53 8.50
CA GLN A 65 12.88 4.17 8.59
C GLN A 65 12.61 5.04 7.36
N GLN A 66 13.62 5.76 6.88
CA GLN A 66 13.50 6.55 5.64
C GLN A 66 13.23 5.66 4.43
N ILE A 67 13.90 4.52 4.32
CA ILE A 67 13.67 3.53 3.26
C ILE A 67 12.24 2.96 3.33
N HIS A 68 11.77 2.58 4.52
CA HIS A 68 10.39 2.12 4.73
C HIS A 68 9.37 3.14 4.24
N ILE A 69 9.55 4.41 4.62
CA ILE A 69 8.68 5.52 4.21
C ILE A 69 8.76 5.71 2.69
N GLY A 70 9.96 5.71 2.12
CA GLY A 70 10.15 5.85 0.67
C GLY A 70 9.41 4.78 -0.14
N PHE A 71 9.57 3.49 0.23
CA PHE A 71 8.86 2.41 -0.44
C PHE A 71 7.35 2.49 -0.25
N SER A 72 6.88 2.84 0.96
CA SER A 72 5.44 2.95 1.24
C SER A 72 4.79 4.10 0.49
N THR A 73 5.45 5.27 0.45
CA THR A 73 4.98 6.43 -0.32
C THR A 73 4.95 6.13 -1.81
N LEU A 74 5.98 5.49 -2.36
CA LEU A 74 6.01 5.13 -3.78
C LEU A 74 4.92 4.10 -4.12
N ALA A 75 4.68 3.10 -3.26
CA ALA A 75 3.58 2.16 -3.43
C ALA A 75 2.20 2.88 -3.43
N LEU A 76 2.00 3.84 -2.51
CA LEU A 76 0.79 4.64 -2.44
C LEU A 76 0.56 5.45 -3.72
N LEU A 77 1.62 6.07 -4.25
CA LEU A 77 1.57 6.81 -5.52
C LEU A 77 1.18 5.90 -6.69
N LEU A 78 1.64 4.65 -6.70
CA LEU A 78 1.27 3.68 -7.72
C LEU A 78 -0.17 3.15 -7.57
N TYR A 79 -0.82 3.28 -6.41
CA TYR A 79 -2.23 2.90 -6.29
C TYR A 79 -3.15 3.74 -7.17
N PHE A 80 -2.84 5.04 -7.37
CA PHE A 80 -3.64 5.91 -8.24
C PHE A 80 -3.73 5.39 -9.69
N PRO A 81 -2.61 5.16 -10.42
CA PRO A 81 -2.69 4.60 -11.76
C PRO A 81 -3.24 3.17 -11.79
N VAL A 82 -2.99 2.34 -10.75
CA VAL A 82 -3.56 0.98 -10.67
C VAL A 82 -5.08 1.02 -10.61
N LEU A 83 -5.64 1.86 -9.74
CA LEU A 83 -7.09 2.05 -9.59
C LEU A 83 -7.69 2.65 -10.87
N PHE A 84 -7.07 3.67 -11.45
CA PHE A 84 -7.54 4.29 -12.68
C PHE A 84 -7.61 3.29 -13.85
N LEU A 85 -6.54 2.51 -14.07
CA LEU A 85 -6.52 1.47 -15.09
C LEU A 85 -7.49 0.33 -14.75
N GLY A 86 -7.64 -0.02 -13.47
CA GLY A 86 -8.62 -1.01 -13.00
C GLY A 86 -10.05 -0.59 -13.33
N ILE A 87 -10.41 0.67 -13.11
CA ILE A 87 -11.73 1.22 -13.44
C ILE A 87 -11.99 1.16 -14.96
N GLN A 88 -11.00 1.50 -15.80
CA GLN A 88 -11.15 1.36 -17.26
C GLN A 88 -11.39 -0.08 -17.70
N LEU A 89 -10.69 -1.05 -17.07
CA LEU A 89 -10.88 -2.47 -17.37
C LEU A 89 -12.25 -2.98 -16.91
N ILE A 90 -12.77 -2.48 -15.78
CA ILE A 90 -14.12 -2.81 -15.28
C ILE A 90 -15.19 -2.25 -16.20
N LYS A 91 -15.02 -1.01 -16.68
CA LYS A 91 -15.95 -0.34 -17.62
C LYS A 91 -15.92 -0.93 -19.03
N GLY A 92 -15.01 -1.87 -19.32
CA GLY A 92 -14.87 -2.46 -20.65
C GLY A 92 -14.22 -1.55 -21.69
N THR A 93 -13.73 -0.37 -21.31
CA THR A 93 -13.06 0.58 -22.22
C THR A 93 -11.56 0.29 -22.37
N GLY A 94 -11.02 -0.66 -21.61
CA GLY A 94 -9.61 -1.02 -21.62
C GLY A 94 -9.24 -1.99 -22.74
N SER A 95 -8.11 -1.74 -23.40
CA SER A 95 -7.53 -2.65 -24.39
C SER A 95 -6.62 -3.71 -23.74
N ALA A 96 -6.12 -4.65 -24.54
CA ALA A 96 -5.09 -5.60 -24.09
C ALA A 96 -3.85 -4.88 -23.53
N HIS A 97 -3.51 -3.72 -24.09
CA HIS A 97 -2.41 -2.88 -23.60
C HIS A 97 -2.73 -2.24 -22.24
N THR A 98 -3.96 -1.75 -22.02
CA THR A 98 -4.43 -1.27 -20.70
C THR A 98 -4.30 -2.36 -19.64
N LYS A 99 -4.66 -3.60 -19.98
CA LYS A 99 -4.53 -4.75 -19.08
C LYS A 99 -3.07 -5.05 -18.75
N ALA A 100 -2.19 -5.07 -19.75
CA ALA A 100 -0.76 -5.29 -19.53
C ALA A 100 -0.15 -4.22 -18.62
N ARG A 101 -0.45 -2.94 -18.88
CA ARG A 101 0.00 -1.82 -18.02
C ARG A 101 -0.52 -1.93 -16.60
N HIS A 102 -1.81 -2.24 -16.43
CA HIS A 102 -2.38 -2.46 -15.10
C HIS A 102 -1.63 -3.56 -14.35
N MET A 103 -1.35 -4.69 -15.00
CA MET A 103 -0.62 -5.81 -14.38
C MET A 103 0.80 -5.42 -13.95
N VAL A 104 1.57 -4.75 -14.83
CA VAL A 104 2.94 -4.33 -14.52
C VAL A 104 2.96 -3.35 -13.34
N ILE A 105 2.14 -2.29 -13.40
CA ILE A 105 2.11 -1.26 -12.36
C ILE A 105 1.60 -1.85 -11.05
N ALA A 106 0.58 -2.72 -11.08
CA ALA A 106 0.05 -3.37 -9.88
C ALA A 106 1.06 -4.31 -9.24
N GLN A 107 1.84 -5.06 -10.03
CA GLN A 107 2.91 -5.91 -9.52
C GLN A 107 4.02 -5.06 -8.89
N THR A 108 4.45 -3.98 -9.54
CA THR A 108 5.43 -3.05 -8.96
C THR A 108 4.92 -2.48 -7.63
N ALA A 109 3.67 -2.03 -7.57
CA ALA A 109 3.06 -1.51 -6.35
C ALA A 109 3.03 -2.57 -5.23
N LEU A 110 2.67 -3.81 -5.54
CA LEU A 110 2.62 -4.90 -4.56
C LEU A 110 4.02 -5.28 -4.04
N ILE A 111 5.03 -5.29 -4.93
CA ILE A 111 6.43 -5.55 -4.54
C ILE A 111 6.92 -4.45 -3.61
N LEU A 112 6.75 -3.18 -3.98
CA LEU A 112 7.13 -2.05 -3.14
C LEU A 112 6.40 -2.07 -1.80
N ARG A 113 5.10 -2.41 -1.79
CA ARG A 113 4.34 -2.52 -0.55
C ARG A 113 4.85 -3.65 0.33
N THR A 114 5.23 -4.78 -0.26
CA THR A 114 5.80 -5.92 0.46
C THR A 114 7.17 -5.59 1.03
N LEU A 115 8.04 -4.91 0.27
CA LEU A 115 9.32 -4.40 0.78
C LEU A 115 9.09 -3.42 1.93
N GLY A 116 8.20 -2.45 1.76
CA GLY A 116 7.79 -1.53 2.82
C GLY A 116 7.30 -2.28 4.06
N PHE A 117 6.47 -3.30 3.91
CA PHE A 117 6.00 -4.15 5.01
C PHE A 117 7.15 -4.88 5.72
N LEU A 118 8.15 -5.41 4.99
CA LEU A 118 9.32 -6.04 5.60
C LEU A 118 10.15 -5.04 6.41
N PHE A 119 10.40 -3.84 5.86
CA PHE A 119 11.11 -2.79 6.56
C PHE A 119 10.33 -2.21 7.75
N MET A 120 9.01 -2.41 7.82
CA MET A 120 8.21 -2.01 8.98
C MET A 120 8.71 -2.65 10.28
N PHE A 121 9.17 -3.91 10.23
CA PHE A 121 9.71 -4.61 11.41
C PHE A 121 11.01 -4.01 11.93
N SER A 122 11.78 -3.29 11.10
CA SER A 122 12.96 -2.55 11.57
C SER A 122 12.58 -1.45 12.58
N MET A 123 11.33 -0.98 12.56
CA MET A 123 10.83 0.03 13.52
C MET A 123 10.48 -0.55 14.88
N TRP A 124 10.53 -1.88 15.05
CA TRP A 124 10.22 -2.54 16.32
C TRP A 124 11.20 -2.17 17.44
N LYS A 125 12.49 -2.05 17.14
CA LYS A 125 13.54 -1.85 18.16
C LYS A 125 13.54 -0.46 18.82
N ASN A 126 12.81 0.50 18.25
CA ASN A 126 12.77 1.90 18.72
C ASN A 126 11.36 2.31 19.22
N SER A 127 10.46 1.34 19.48
CA SER A 127 9.11 1.58 20.01
C SER A 127 9.05 1.29 21.50
#